data_AF-A0A956QXJ1-F1
#
_entry.id   AF-A0A956QXJ1-F1
#
_cell.length_a   1.000
_cell.length_b   1.000
_cell.length_c   1.000
_cell.angle_alpha   90.00
_cell.angle_beta   90.00
_cell.angle_gamma   90.00
#
_symmetry.space_group_name_H-M   'P 1'
#
loop_
_entity.id
_entity.type
_entity.pdbx_description
1 polymer ?
#
loop_
_entity_poly.entity_id
_entity_poly.type
_entity_poly.pdbx_seq_one_letter_code
_entity_poly.pdbx_strand_id
1 'polypeptide(L)'
;MASDSALFQDRCAGCHSMGGGVLVGPDLLSVKGWDDTKLRTEIKRMEGMAGPLTDQEVDEILAYLKIPEAGAPAGSGEKEPEAAVSEEIPEGELPGSADNGRLIFTGLRPLANGGMSCIACHQAGSQSLGPDLSKIGQKYKGKALVSACQQASFKVMRPAYKDHKITESEAYDIAKYLLSLDQNNNESQVNLLACGGAISAGILVLIFLGYSRRPRGARQKLKRR
;
A
#
# COMPACT_ATOMS: atom_id res chain seq x y z
N MET A 1 31.90 15.04 -11.60
CA MET A 1 30.69 15.75 -11.11
C MET A 1 29.54 14.75 -11.14
N ALA A 2 29.47 13.90 -10.11
CA ALA A 2 28.52 12.79 -9.97
C ALA A 2 28.01 12.68 -8.52
N SER A 3 28.06 13.78 -7.76
CA SER A 3 27.93 13.82 -6.30
C SER A 3 26.54 14.24 -5.81
N ASP A 4 25.88 15.14 -6.52
CA ASP A 4 24.76 15.90 -5.95
C ASP A 4 23.48 15.06 -5.86
N SER A 5 23.28 14.12 -6.80
CA SER A 5 22.18 13.16 -6.74
C SER A 5 22.41 12.05 -5.71
N ALA A 6 23.66 11.63 -5.48
CA ALA A 6 23.97 10.50 -4.60
C ALA A 6 23.67 10.83 -3.13
N LEU A 7 23.97 12.05 -2.69
CA LEU A 7 23.69 12.50 -1.33
C LEU A 7 22.19 12.61 -1.07
N PHE A 8 21.43 13.19 -2.01
CA PHE A 8 19.98 13.23 -1.92
C PHE A 8 19.38 11.82 -1.90
N GLN A 9 19.94 10.90 -2.70
CA GLN A 9 19.47 9.53 -2.77
C GLN A 9 19.68 8.74 -1.47
N ASP A 10 20.83 8.95 -0.83
CA ASP A 10 21.17 8.29 0.43
C ASP A 10 20.34 8.85 1.61
N ARG A 11 20.11 10.17 1.65
CA ARG A 11 19.59 10.86 2.84
C ARG A 11 18.13 11.27 2.74
N CYS A 12 17.61 11.54 1.54
CA CYS A 12 16.32 12.21 1.35
C CYS A 12 15.31 11.35 0.57
N ALA A 13 15.75 10.65 -0.47
CA ALA A 13 14.88 9.88 -1.38
C ALA A 13 14.12 8.73 -0.70
N GLY A 14 14.60 8.26 0.45
CA GLY A 14 13.89 7.24 1.24
C GLY A 14 12.57 7.73 1.86
N CYS A 15 12.41 9.05 2.00
CA CYS A 15 11.22 9.68 2.58
C CYS A 15 10.55 10.69 1.66
N HIS A 16 11.27 11.25 0.69
CA HIS A 16 10.79 12.30 -0.21
C HIS A 16 10.93 11.87 -1.67
N SER A 17 10.01 12.37 -2.48
CA SER A 17 9.97 12.24 -3.94
C SER A 17 10.18 13.60 -4.60
N MET A 18 10.47 13.59 -5.90
CA MET A 18 10.66 14.79 -6.72
C MET A 18 9.71 14.76 -7.92
N GLY A 19 8.41 14.62 -7.65
CA GLY A 19 7.35 14.67 -8.66
C GLY A 19 6.49 13.41 -8.79
N GLY A 20 6.71 12.36 -7.98
CA GLY A 20 5.85 11.17 -7.95
C GLY A 20 5.06 11.01 -6.66
N GLY A 21 4.89 12.10 -5.92
CA GLY A 21 3.83 12.23 -4.91
C GLY A 21 4.26 11.81 -3.51
N VAL A 22 3.36 12.00 -2.54
CA VAL A 22 3.69 11.90 -1.11
C VAL A 22 4.17 10.49 -0.73
N LEU A 23 5.30 10.43 -0.04
CA LEU A 23 5.87 9.20 0.54
C LEU A 23 5.71 9.22 2.07
N VAL A 24 6.81 9.05 2.82
CA VAL A 24 6.85 9.26 4.28
C VAL A 24 6.83 10.75 4.61
N GLY A 25 7.53 11.54 3.78
CA GLY A 25 7.49 13.00 3.74
C GLY A 25 6.78 13.53 2.49
N PRO A 26 6.49 14.83 2.44
CA PRO A 26 5.84 15.47 1.30
C PRO A 26 6.71 15.43 0.03
N ASP A 27 6.05 15.48 -1.12
CA ASP A 27 6.73 15.63 -2.41
C ASP A 27 7.42 17.02 -2.51
N LEU A 28 8.67 17.01 -2.95
CA LEU A 28 9.54 18.18 -2.97
C LEU A 28 9.49 18.95 -4.30
N LEU A 29 8.68 18.54 -5.28
CA LEU A 29 8.47 19.32 -6.50
C LEU A 29 7.89 20.71 -6.18
N SER A 30 7.06 20.78 -5.13
CA SER A 30 6.47 22.02 -4.61
C SER A 30 7.50 23.03 -4.07
N VAL A 31 8.73 22.60 -3.75
CA VAL A 31 9.76 23.48 -3.19
C VAL A 31 10.68 24.10 -4.25
N LYS A 32 10.55 23.74 -5.53
CA LYS A 32 11.35 24.32 -6.64
C LYS A 32 11.23 25.86 -6.75
N GLY A 33 10.14 26.43 -6.27
CA GLY A 33 9.91 27.89 -6.26
C GLY A 33 10.36 28.61 -4.99
N TRP A 34 11.00 27.92 -4.04
CA TRP A 34 11.41 28.52 -2.77
C TRP A 34 12.76 29.24 -2.89
N ASP A 35 12.97 30.24 -2.04
CA ASP A 35 14.27 30.91 -1.92
C ASP A 35 15.30 30.02 -1.22
N ASP A 36 16.59 30.26 -1.51
CA ASP A 36 17.73 29.49 -0.99
C ASP A 36 17.80 29.49 0.51
N THR A 37 17.47 30.63 1.13
CA THR A 37 17.52 30.80 2.59
C THR A 37 16.48 29.90 3.26
N LYS A 38 15.27 29.87 2.70
CA LYS A 38 14.19 29.00 3.14
C LYS A 38 14.51 27.54 2.92
N LEU A 39 15.05 27.16 1.75
CA LEU A 39 15.47 25.78 1.48
C LEU A 39 16.56 25.31 2.45
N ARG A 40 17.60 26.12 2.70
CA ARG A 40 18.65 25.81 3.67
C ARG A 40 18.09 25.59 5.08
N THR A 41 17.18 26.47 5.49
CA THR A 41 16.52 26.36 6.80
C THR A 41 15.75 25.05 6.91
N GLU A 42 15.01 24.69 5.87
CA GLU A 42 14.17 23.49 5.88
C GLU A 42 15.00 22.20 5.78
N ILE A 43 16.09 22.20 5.00
CA ILE A 43 17.05 21.10 4.93
C ILE A 43 17.71 20.88 6.29
N LYS A 44 18.17 21.94 6.97
CA LYS A 44 18.74 21.82 8.32
C LYS A 44 17.73 21.32 9.35
N ARG A 45 16.45 21.65 9.21
CA ARG A 45 15.40 21.11 10.09
C ARG A 45 15.29 19.59 10.00
N MET A 46 15.73 18.98 8.90
CA MET A 46 15.71 17.54 8.70
C MET A 46 16.86 16.81 9.38
N GLU A 47 17.84 17.48 10.00
CA GLU A 47 18.95 16.79 10.69
C GLU A 47 18.47 15.79 11.77
N GLY A 48 17.35 16.10 12.42
CA GLY A 48 16.73 15.21 13.39
C GLY A 48 16.20 13.89 12.81
N MET A 49 15.97 13.82 11.48
CA MET A 49 15.45 12.65 10.78
C MET A 49 16.46 12.03 9.79
N ALA A 50 17.25 12.85 9.10
CA ALA A 50 18.23 12.45 8.09
C ALA A 50 19.65 12.23 8.67
N GLY A 51 19.85 12.55 9.95
CA GLY A 51 21.16 12.60 10.60
C GLY A 51 21.85 13.96 10.42
N PRO A 52 23.00 14.18 11.08
CA PRO A 52 23.72 15.45 10.99
C PRO A 52 24.13 15.76 9.55
N LEU A 53 24.00 17.03 9.15
CA LEU A 53 24.36 17.52 7.82
C LEU A 53 25.39 18.64 7.94
N THR A 54 26.48 18.52 7.21
CA THR A 54 27.47 19.59 7.08
C THR A 54 26.94 20.71 6.19
N ASP A 55 27.49 21.92 6.33
CA ASP A 55 27.10 23.04 5.46
C ASP A 55 27.34 22.73 3.98
N GLN A 56 28.39 21.96 3.67
CA GLN A 56 28.65 21.49 2.31
C GLN A 56 27.58 20.53 1.80
N GLU A 57 27.14 19.57 2.61
CA GLU A 57 26.06 18.63 2.26
C GLU A 57 24.72 19.37 2.05
N VAL A 58 24.44 20.40 2.84
CA VAL A 58 23.26 21.26 2.64
C VAL A 58 23.34 21.99 1.30
N ASP A 59 24.52 22.47 0.91
CA ASP A 59 24.73 23.17 -0.35
C ASP A 59 24.56 22.23 -1.55
N GLU A 60 25.07 21.01 -1.45
CA GLU A 60 24.93 19.96 -2.47
C GLU A 60 23.45 19.54 -2.64
N ILE A 61 22.71 19.35 -1.54
CA ILE A 61 21.27 19.05 -1.59
C ILE A 61 20.48 20.22 -2.16
N LEU A 62 20.80 21.46 -1.77
CA LEU A 62 20.15 22.65 -2.32
C LEU A 62 20.41 22.79 -3.82
N ALA A 63 21.65 22.57 -4.25
CA ALA A 63 22.01 22.57 -5.66
C ALA A 63 21.19 21.52 -6.42
N TYR A 64 21.08 20.30 -5.89
CA TYR A 64 20.26 19.24 -6.47
C TYR A 64 18.78 19.63 -6.59
N LEU A 65 18.15 20.13 -5.52
CA LEU A 65 16.72 20.51 -5.53
C LEU A 65 16.37 21.59 -6.56
N LYS A 66 17.36 22.39 -6.98
CA LYS A 66 17.19 23.47 -7.96
C LYS A 66 17.45 23.06 -9.41
N ILE A 67 17.97 21.85 -9.66
CA ILE A 67 18.17 21.40 -11.03
C ILE A 67 16.79 21.31 -11.69
N PRO A 68 16.57 21.95 -12.86
CA PRO A 68 15.27 21.92 -13.55
C PRO A 68 14.78 20.48 -13.78
N GLU A 69 15.72 19.59 -14.11
CA GLU A 69 15.55 18.16 -14.30
C GLU A 69 15.90 17.30 -13.07
N ALA A 70 16.09 17.86 -11.86
CA ALA A 70 16.13 17.01 -10.66
C ALA A 70 14.77 16.31 -10.53
N GLY A 71 14.82 14.98 -10.64
CA GLY A 71 13.68 14.10 -10.92
C GLY A 71 13.82 13.28 -12.22
N ALA A 72 14.80 13.57 -13.08
CA ALA A 72 15.13 12.81 -14.29
C ALA A 72 16.53 12.17 -14.20
N PRO A 73 16.71 10.93 -14.66
CA PRO A 73 17.89 10.15 -14.32
C PRO A 73 19.08 10.46 -15.22
N ALA A 74 20.10 11.12 -14.68
CA ALA A 74 21.45 11.09 -15.22
C ALA A 74 22.25 9.97 -14.51
N GLY A 75 22.41 8.81 -15.15
CA GLY A 75 23.37 7.77 -14.73
C GLY A 75 23.02 6.94 -13.48
N SER A 76 21.93 7.29 -12.79
CA SER A 76 21.19 6.49 -11.82
C SER A 76 19.73 6.56 -12.26
N GLY A 77 19.27 5.49 -12.91
CA GLY A 77 18.03 5.36 -13.70
C GLY A 77 16.71 5.45 -12.94
N GLU A 78 16.54 6.39 -12.01
CA GLU A 78 15.26 6.72 -11.40
C GLU A 78 14.40 7.53 -12.37
N LYS A 79 13.50 6.80 -13.03
CA LYS A 79 12.31 7.37 -13.64
C LYS A 79 11.16 7.14 -12.67
N GLU A 80 10.92 8.16 -11.85
CA GLU A 80 9.62 8.40 -11.25
C GLU A 80 8.63 8.68 -12.39
N PRO A 81 7.54 7.90 -12.54
CA PRO A 81 6.46 8.27 -13.42
C PRO A 81 5.72 9.41 -12.73
N GLU A 82 5.95 10.62 -13.23
CA GLU A 82 4.89 11.51 -13.68
C GLU A 82 3.49 11.01 -13.31
N ALA A 83 2.89 11.67 -12.32
CA ALA A 83 1.45 11.77 -12.23
C ALA A 83 0.93 12.56 -13.44
N ALA A 84 0.99 11.95 -14.62
CA ALA A 84 0.03 12.24 -15.66
C ALA A 84 -1.28 11.61 -15.21
N VAL A 85 -2.29 12.46 -15.05
CA VAL A 85 -3.72 12.17 -15.19
C VAL A 85 -4.06 10.68 -15.15
N SER A 86 -4.69 10.27 -14.04
CA SER A 86 -5.61 9.14 -13.94
C SER A 86 -5.98 8.49 -15.29
N GLU A 87 -5.20 7.50 -15.70
CA GLU A 87 -5.79 6.29 -16.27
C GLU A 87 -5.93 5.32 -15.10
N GLU A 88 -7.10 5.39 -14.47
CA GLU A 88 -7.63 4.32 -13.65
C GLU A 88 -7.64 3.07 -14.52
N ILE A 89 -6.64 2.21 -14.37
CA ILE A 89 -6.79 0.82 -14.79
C ILE A 89 -7.60 0.18 -13.66
N PRO A 90 -8.85 -0.24 -13.91
CA PRO A 90 -9.64 -0.97 -12.93
C PRO A 90 -8.79 -2.12 -12.38
N GLU A 91 -8.93 -2.45 -11.09
CA GLU A 91 -8.10 -3.47 -10.41
C GLU A 91 -8.09 -4.83 -11.14
N GLY A 92 -9.10 -5.11 -11.98
CA GLY A 92 -9.17 -6.30 -12.84
C GLY A 92 -8.26 -6.29 -14.07
N GLU A 93 -7.68 -5.16 -14.42
CA GLU A 93 -7.04 -4.91 -15.73
C GLU A 93 -5.52 -4.65 -15.60
N LEU A 94 -4.99 -4.69 -14.37
CA LEU A 94 -3.55 -4.82 -14.13
C LEU A 94 -2.99 -6.06 -14.86
N PRO A 95 -1.89 -5.92 -15.62
CA PRO A 95 -1.21 -7.08 -16.17
C PRO A 95 -0.68 -7.96 -15.04
N GLY A 96 -0.53 -9.26 -15.31
CA GLY A 96 -0.12 -10.26 -14.33
C GLY A 96 -1.22 -11.26 -13.95
N SER A 97 -0.83 -12.26 -13.16
CA SER A 97 -1.67 -13.37 -12.71
C SER A 97 -1.66 -13.45 -11.17
N ALA A 98 -2.85 -13.39 -10.56
CA ALA A 98 -3.00 -13.53 -9.12
C ALA A 98 -2.57 -14.92 -8.62
N ASP A 99 -2.72 -15.96 -9.43
CA ASP A 99 -2.24 -17.31 -9.09
C ASP A 99 -0.72 -17.35 -9.03
N ASN A 100 -0.08 -16.78 -10.05
CA ASN A 100 1.37 -16.64 -10.10
C ASN A 100 1.92 -15.79 -8.95
N GLY A 101 1.21 -14.72 -8.60
CA GLY A 101 1.53 -13.86 -7.47
C GLY A 101 1.43 -14.60 -6.14
N ARG A 102 0.38 -15.40 -5.95
CA ARG A 102 0.21 -16.26 -4.77
C ARG A 102 1.39 -17.23 -4.64
N LEU A 103 1.82 -17.87 -5.74
CA LEU A 103 2.93 -18.82 -5.71
C LEU A 103 4.26 -18.15 -5.35
N ILE A 104 4.54 -16.94 -5.85
CA ILE A 104 5.72 -16.18 -5.45
C ILE A 104 5.62 -15.77 -3.98
N PHE A 105 4.47 -15.22 -3.59
CA PHE A 105 4.24 -14.71 -2.24
C PHE A 105 4.49 -15.80 -1.20
N THR A 106 3.96 -17.00 -1.42
CA THR A 106 4.09 -18.15 -0.51
C THR A 106 5.41 -18.91 -0.66
N GLY A 107 6.25 -18.55 -1.62
CA GLY A 107 7.53 -19.22 -1.88
C GLY A 107 7.43 -20.57 -2.59
N LEU A 108 6.24 -20.94 -3.10
CA LEU A 108 6.07 -22.12 -3.96
C LEU A 108 6.71 -21.92 -5.34
N ARG A 109 6.87 -20.67 -5.77
CA ARG A 109 7.70 -20.28 -6.91
C ARG A 109 8.78 -19.31 -6.42
N PRO A 110 10.07 -19.61 -6.63
CA PRO A 110 11.13 -18.69 -6.25
C PRO A 110 11.10 -17.43 -7.12
N LEU A 111 11.56 -16.31 -6.55
CA LEU A 111 11.85 -15.11 -7.34
C LEU A 111 12.99 -15.38 -8.31
N ALA A 112 12.92 -14.81 -9.51
CA ALA A 112 13.90 -14.98 -10.57
C ALA A 112 15.32 -14.60 -10.13
N ASN A 113 15.45 -13.57 -9.30
CA ASN A 113 16.73 -13.10 -8.77
C ASN A 113 17.07 -13.68 -7.38
N GLY A 114 16.39 -14.74 -6.93
CA GLY A 114 16.75 -15.50 -5.73
C GLY A 114 16.44 -14.82 -4.39
N GLY A 115 15.52 -13.85 -4.37
CA GLY A 115 15.08 -13.19 -3.14
C GLY A 115 14.23 -14.09 -2.25
N MET A 116 14.10 -13.71 -0.96
CA MET A 116 13.22 -14.42 -0.03
C MET A 116 11.75 -14.32 -0.49
N SER A 117 10.95 -15.33 -0.18
CA SER A 117 9.50 -15.25 -0.37
C SER A 117 8.86 -14.24 0.58
N CYS A 118 7.83 -13.53 0.13
CA CYS A 118 7.13 -12.53 0.93
C CYS A 118 6.57 -13.10 2.24
N ILE A 119 6.09 -14.36 2.22
CA ILE A 119 5.47 -15.04 3.35
C ILE A 119 6.39 -15.21 4.57
N ALA A 120 7.70 -15.23 4.34
CA ALA A 120 8.65 -15.40 5.44
C ALA A 120 8.70 -14.18 6.38
N CYS A 121 8.16 -13.03 5.94
CA CYS A 121 7.95 -11.87 6.81
C CYS A 121 6.48 -11.43 6.88
N HIS A 122 5.72 -11.52 5.81
CA HIS A 122 4.35 -10.99 5.72
C HIS A 122 3.31 -12.10 5.63
N GLN A 123 2.22 -11.99 6.38
CA GLN A 123 1.06 -12.85 6.17
C GLN A 123 -0.06 -12.13 5.41
N ALA A 124 -0.96 -12.92 4.84
CA ALA A 124 -2.25 -12.49 4.33
C ALA A 124 -3.37 -12.99 5.28
N GLY A 125 -3.56 -12.31 6.42
CA GLY A 125 -4.66 -12.56 7.35
C GLY A 125 -4.26 -12.86 8.80
N SER A 126 -2.99 -12.75 9.16
CA SER A 126 -2.56 -12.83 10.57
C SER A 126 -1.33 -11.96 10.84
N GLN A 127 -0.95 -11.83 12.11
CA GLN A 127 0.23 -11.06 12.50
C GLN A 127 1.52 -11.84 12.23
N SER A 128 2.51 -11.15 11.67
CA SER A 128 3.83 -11.68 11.33
C SER A 128 4.94 -10.66 11.67
N LEU A 129 6.19 -10.94 11.30
CA LEU A 129 7.32 -10.01 11.46
C LEU A 129 7.11 -8.70 10.69
N GLY A 130 6.52 -8.80 9.51
CA GLY A 130 6.01 -7.68 8.73
C GLY A 130 4.50 -7.47 8.94
N PRO A 131 3.98 -6.29 8.54
CA PRO A 131 2.54 -6.02 8.56
C PRO A 131 1.71 -7.06 7.80
N ASP A 132 0.48 -7.29 8.26
CA ASP A 132 -0.51 -8.06 7.52
C ASP A 132 -0.89 -7.33 6.23
N LEU A 133 -0.79 -8.06 5.11
CA LEU A 133 -1.07 -7.53 3.77
C LEU A 133 -2.48 -7.89 3.28
N SER A 134 -3.31 -8.56 4.07
CA SER A 134 -4.68 -8.95 3.69
C SER A 134 -5.57 -7.80 3.21
N LYS A 135 -5.33 -6.59 3.72
CA LYS A 135 -6.06 -5.35 3.38
C LYS A 135 -5.20 -4.30 2.68
N ILE A 136 -4.02 -4.68 2.19
CA ILE A 136 -3.09 -3.71 1.58
C ILE A 136 -3.70 -3.02 0.36
N GLY A 137 -4.60 -3.71 -0.34
CA GLY A 137 -5.37 -3.17 -1.45
C GLY A 137 -6.26 -1.99 -1.10
N GLN A 138 -6.60 -1.77 0.17
CA GLN A 138 -7.36 -0.59 0.60
C GLN A 138 -6.46 0.66 0.66
N LYS A 139 -5.16 0.47 0.93
CA LYS A 139 -4.19 1.55 1.12
C LYS A 139 -3.42 1.86 -0.17
N TYR A 140 -3.10 0.85 -0.97
CA TYR A 140 -2.35 0.98 -2.22
C TYR A 140 -3.15 0.38 -3.37
N LYS A 141 -3.23 1.12 -4.47
CA LYS A 141 -4.01 0.77 -5.65
C LYS A 141 -3.12 0.63 -6.87
N GLY A 142 -3.51 -0.25 -7.79
CA GLY A 142 -2.97 -0.25 -9.15
C GLY A 142 -1.44 -0.31 -9.21
N LYS A 143 -0.87 0.58 -10.03
CA LYS A 143 0.57 0.74 -10.24
C LYS A 143 1.35 1.12 -8.97
N ALA A 144 0.73 1.78 -7.99
CA ALA A 144 1.41 2.13 -6.74
C ALA A 144 1.79 0.89 -5.93
N LEU A 145 0.93 -0.12 -5.90
CA LEU A 145 1.23 -1.39 -5.25
C LEU A 145 2.30 -2.18 -6.01
N VAL A 146 2.24 -2.18 -7.35
CA VAL A 146 3.27 -2.80 -8.21
C VAL A 146 4.63 -2.18 -7.91
N SER A 147 4.72 -0.84 -7.89
CA SER A 147 5.96 -0.12 -7.57
C SER A 147 6.48 -0.47 -6.18
N ALA A 148 5.60 -0.51 -5.17
CA ALA A 148 5.98 -0.89 -3.81
C ALA A 148 6.55 -2.32 -3.73
N CYS A 149 5.95 -3.27 -4.46
CA CYS A 149 6.44 -4.64 -4.55
C CYS A 149 7.79 -4.71 -5.30
N GLN A 150 7.94 -4.00 -6.41
CA GLN A 150 9.15 -4.05 -7.24
C GLN A 150 10.37 -3.46 -6.53
N GLN A 151 10.18 -2.30 -5.88
CA GLN A 151 11.28 -1.54 -5.30
C GLN A 151 11.67 -2.06 -3.91
N ALA A 152 10.70 -2.54 -3.12
CA ALA A 152 10.92 -3.04 -1.76
C ALA A 152 11.71 -2.05 -0.86
N SER A 153 11.58 -0.74 -1.08
CA SER A 153 12.43 0.32 -0.49
C SER A 153 12.20 0.61 1.00
N PHE A 154 11.35 -0.17 1.67
CA PHE A 154 11.06 -0.04 3.09
C PHE A 154 12.29 -0.37 3.95
N LYS A 155 12.44 0.28 5.11
CA LYS A 155 13.62 0.19 5.99
C LYS A 155 14.15 -1.23 6.21
N VAL A 156 13.25 -2.21 6.41
CA VAL A 156 13.61 -3.61 6.66
C VAL A 156 13.77 -4.42 5.36
N MET A 157 13.00 -4.12 4.32
CA MET A 157 13.02 -4.86 3.05
C MET A 157 14.19 -4.45 2.16
N ARG A 158 14.57 -3.17 2.15
CA ARG A 158 15.61 -2.62 1.28
C ARG A 158 16.94 -3.39 1.37
N PRO A 159 17.53 -3.66 2.55
CA PRO A 159 18.74 -4.47 2.62
C PRO A 159 18.51 -5.93 2.22
N ALA A 160 17.32 -6.49 2.45
CA ALA A 160 17.01 -7.89 2.14
C ALA A 160 16.87 -8.16 0.62
N TYR A 161 16.44 -7.17 -0.15
CA TYR A 161 16.24 -7.28 -1.60
C TYR A 161 17.29 -6.53 -2.44
N LYS A 162 18.30 -5.91 -1.79
CA LYS A 162 19.35 -5.11 -2.47
C LYS A 162 19.99 -5.86 -3.64
N ASP A 163 20.37 -7.12 -3.41
CA ASP A 163 21.03 -7.98 -4.39
C ASP A 163 20.06 -8.96 -5.07
N HIS A 164 18.77 -8.88 -4.72
CA HIS A 164 17.72 -9.81 -5.13
C HIS A 164 16.49 -9.07 -5.65
N LYS A 165 16.69 -8.19 -6.64
CA LYS A 165 15.63 -7.31 -7.16
C LYS A 165 14.40 -8.10 -7.63
N ILE A 166 13.20 -7.60 -7.34
CA ILE A 166 11.96 -8.19 -7.86
C ILE A 166 11.76 -7.68 -9.30
N THR A 167 11.49 -8.57 -10.24
CA THR A 167 11.25 -8.17 -11.63
C THR A 167 9.90 -7.47 -11.78
N GLU A 168 9.74 -6.68 -12.83
CA GLU A 168 8.48 -5.96 -13.10
C GLU A 168 7.30 -6.93 -13.26
N SER A 169 7.48 -8.03 -13.99
CA SER A 169 6.45 -9.06 -14.15
C SER A 169 6.06 -9.74 -12.82
N GLU A 170 7.03 -10.00 -11.95
CA GLU A 170 6.76 -10.58 -10.63
C GLU A 170 6.03 -9.58 -9.73
N ALA A 171 6.40 -8.30 -9.79
CA ALA A 171 5.72 -7.25 -9.04
C ALA A 171 4.25 -7.10 -9.47
N TYR A 172 3.96 -7.21 -10.77
CA TYR A 172 2.61 -7.26 -11.31
C TYR A 172 1.82 -8.48 -10.81
N ASP A 173 2.40 -9.67 -10.88
CA ASP A 173 1.81 -10.91 -10.36
C ASP A 173 1.47 -10.76 -8.85
N ILE A 174 2.45 -10.33 -8.04
CA ILE A 174 2.30 -10.16 -6.58
C ILE A 174 1.22 -9.11 -6.26
N ALA A 175 1.26 -7.94 -6.91
CA ALA A 175 0.28 -6.88 -6.67
C ALA A 175 -1.15 -7.33 -7.01
N LYS A 176 -1.34 -8.07 -8.10
CA LYS A 176 -2.65 -8.61 -8.48
C LYS A 176 -3.18 -9.62 -7.46
N TYR A 177 -2.31 -10.47 -6.93
CA TYR A 177 -2.65 -11.36 -5.82
C TYR A 177 -3.09 -10.57 -4.58
N LEU A 178 -2.30 -9.59 -4.16
CA LEU A 178 -2.59 -8.78 -2.96
C LEU A 178 -3.89 -7.99 -3.08
N LEU A 179 -4.22 -7.47 -4.27
CA LEU A 179 -5.51 -6.82 -4.54
C LEU A 179 -6.70 -7.80 -4.47
N SER A 180 -6.50 -9.03 -4.93
CA SER A 180 -7.56 -10.07 -4.86
C SER A 180 -7.93 -10.46 -3.43
N LEU A 181 -7.04 -10.25 -2.45
CA LEU A 181 -7.31 -10.56 -1.03
C LEU A 181 -8.42 -9.67 -0.44
N ASP A 182 -8.51 -8.42 -0.88
CA ASP A 182 -9.52 -7.47 -0.38
C ASP A 182 -10.92 -7.81 -0.93
N GLN A 183 -10.99 -8.23 -2.19
CA GLN A 183 -12.25 -8.60 -2.85
C GLN A 183 -12.88 -9.87 -2.24
N ASN A 184 -12.06 -10.89 -1.95
CA ASN A 184 -12.53 -12.13 -1.33
C ASN A 184 -13.10 -11.92 0.09
N ASN A 185 -12.57 -10.94 0.84
CA ASN A 185 -13.08 -10.61 2.16
C ASN A 185 -14.47 -9.95 2.10
N ASN A 186 -14.70 -9.05 1.15
CA ASN A 186 -16.00 -8.39 0.99
C ASN A 186 -17.10 -9.37 0.52
N GLU A 187 -16.83 -10.21 -0.47
CA GLU A 187 -17.76 -11.25 -0.95
C GLU A 187 -18.21 -12.18 0.20
N SER A 188 -17.28 -12.62 1.04
CA SER A 188 -17.57 -13.52 2.16
C SER A 188 -18.44 -12.87 3.25
N GLN A 189 -18.24 -11.57 3.53
CA GLN A 189 -19.03 -10.83 4.52
C GLN A 189 -20.46 -10.53 4.06
N VAL A 190 -20.65 -10.18 2.78
CA VAL A 190 -21.97 -9.87 2.23
C VAL A 190 -22.85 -11.12 2.19
N ASN A 191 -22.28 -12.28 1.81
CA ASN A 191 -23.00 -13.55 1.82
C ASN A 191 -23.40 -14.00 3.25
N LEU A 192 -22.53 -13.78 4.25
CA LEU A 192 -22.83 -14.14 5.63
C LEU A 192 -23.94 -13.27 6.25
N LEU A 193 -23.93 -11.96 5.99
CA LEU A 193 -24.96 -11.04 6.46
C LEU A 193 -26.31 -11.26 5.76
N ALA A 194 -26.30 -11.54 4.45
CA ALA A 194 -27.51 -11.87 3.70
C ALA A 194 -28.18 -13.16 4.19
N CYS A 195 -27.40 -14.22 4.44
CA CYS A 195 -27.93 -15.47 4.99
C CYS A 195 -28.43 -15.31 6.44
N GLY A 196 -27.71 -14.56 7.29
CA GLY A 196 -28.14 -14.30 8.67
C GLY A 196 -29.42 -13.46 8.77
N GLY A 197 -29.58 -12.47 7.88
CA GLY A 197 -30.77 -11.63 7.79
C GLY A 197 -32.03 -12.42 7.37
N ALA A 198 -31.89 -13.32 6.40
CA ALA A 198 -33.02 -14.14 5.92
C ALA A 198 -33.54 -15.12 6.99
N ILE A 199 -32.62 -15.75 7.75
CA ILE A 199 -32.98 -16.72 8.81
C ILE A 199 -33.69 -16.01 9.97
N SER A 200 -33.16 -14.87 10.42
CA SER A 200 -33.74 -14.10 11.52
C SER A 200 -35.12 -13.51 11.17
N ALA A 201 -35.29 -13.00 9.94
CA ALA A 201 -36.59 -12.54 9.44
C ALA A 201 -37.61 -13.69 9.34
N GLY A 202 -37.19 -14.87 8.86
CA GLY A 202 -38.04 -16.06 8.78
C GLY A 202 -38.55 -16.51 10.15
N ILE A 203 -37.68 -16.54 11.17
CA ILE A 203 -38.05 -16.89 12.54
C ILE A 203 -39.06 -15.89 13.12
N LEU A 204 -38.85 -14.58 12.92
CA LEU A 204 -39.77 -13.54 13.39
C LEU A 204 -41.14 -13.63 12.72
N VAL A 205 -41.19 -13.91 11.42
CA VAL A 205 -42.44 -14.11 10.67
C VAL A 205 -43.19 -15.35 11.18
N LEU A 206 -42.49 -16.45 11.47
CA LEU A 206 -43.11 -17.64 12.06
C LEU A 206 -43.65 -17.40 13.47
N ILE A 207 -42.92 -16.67 14.32
CA ILE A 207 -43.39 -16.26 15.65
C ILE A 207 -44.64 -15.38 15.53
N PHE A 208 -44.64 -14.40 14.61
CA PHE A 208 -45.78 -13.51 14.39
C PHE A 208 -47.01 -14.26 13.83
N LEU A 209 -46.82 -15.18 12.89
CA LEU A 209 -47.87 -16.06 12.38
C LEU A 209 -48.43 -16.98 13.48
N GLY A 210 -47.56 -17.52 14.35
CA GLY A 210 -47.96 -18.29 15.51
C GLY A 210 -48.76 -17.47 16.54
N TYR A 211 -48.36 -16.20 16.76
CA TYR A 211 -49.05 -15.31 17.69
C TYR A 211 -50.39 -14.81 17.14
N SER A 212 -50.47 -14.51 15.84
CA SER A 212 -51.71 -14.06 15.18
C SER A 212 -52.75 -15.17 15.04
N ARG A 213 -52.32 -16.43 14.93
CA ARG A 213 -53.21 -17.61 14.95
C ARG A 213 -53.58 -18.10 16.35
N ARG A 214 -53.08 -17.48 17.41
CA ARG A 214 -53.42 -17.87 18.79
C ARG A 214 -54.88 -17.52 19.09
N PRO A 215 -55.77 -18.50 19.38
CA PRO A 215 -57.16 -18.21 19.68
C PRO A 215 -57.27 -17.35 20.95
N ARG A 216 -57.91 -16.19 20.83
CA ARG A 216 -58.07 -15.16 21.89
C ARG A 216 -58.90 -15.62 23.12
N GLY A 217 -59.33 -16.88 23.17
CA GLY A 217 -60.22 -17.44 24.20
C GLY A 217 -59.58 -17.76 25.56
N ALA A 218 -58.24 -17.75 25.70
CA ALA A 218 -57.59 -18.14 26.94
C ALA A 218 -57.69 -17.09 28.08
N ARG A 219 -58.07 -15.83 27.79
CA ARG A 219 -58.18 -14.76 28.80
C ARG A 219 -59.55 -14.67 29.47
N GLN A 220 -60.53 -15.48 29.09
CA GLN A 220 -61.89 -15.37 29.64
C GLN A 220 -62.10 -16.13 30.97
N LYS A 221 -61.09 -16.89 31.46
CA LYS A 221 -61.19 -17.67 32.71
C LYS A 221 -60.49 -17.07 33.95
N LEU A 222 -59.95 -15.86 33.88
CA LEU A 222 -59.26 -15.21 35.02
C LEU A 222 -60.01 -14.03 35.65
N LYS A 223 -61.29 -13.80 35.30
CA LYS A 223 -62.13 -12.74 35.90
C LYS A 223 -63.31 -13.25 36.74
N ARG A 224 -63.23 -14.47 37.27
CA ARG A 224 -64.23 -14.94 38.23
C ARG A 224 -63.58 -15.73 39.37
N ARG A 225 -63.10 -14.98 40.36
CA ARG A 225 -63.20 -15.25 41.80
C ARG A 225 -62.92 -13.96 42.54
#